data_AF-M1NI49-F1
#
_entry.id   AF-M1NI49-F1
#
_cell.length_a   1.000
_cell.length_b   1.000
_cell.length_c   1.000
_cell.angle_alpha   90.00
_cell.angle_beta   90.00
_cell.angle_gamma   90.00
#
_symmetry.space_group_name_H-M   'P 1'
#
loop_
_entity.id
_entity.type
_entity.pdbx_description
1 polymer ?
#
loop_
_entity_poly.entity_id
_entity_poly.type
_entity_poly.pdbx_seq_one_letter_code
_entity_poly.pdbx_strand_id
1 'polypeptide(L)'
;MFTPSEELKIGQVVEVSGTNIKVEISDKISELTRTFNGRVYPIGQIGSMVKIHYGRKIIFGLVTMLRMRSEELIEAGMPVTADSDQRVMEVQLLAEGSWNNTKSTLAFKRGIKTYPLPQQGVFLLTNEEISFVYRSAEGTRDEAVDPLIPFAVYSASESTKCRANINKMFGMHCAVLGSTGSGKSGTVAAIIHSVLSHKNNDKELSPQIVVVDPHGEYGSAFKERAVQFRAYDIAAGDDGQEEIKLPYWLMSSDEFTNLVIGKTERSATRQNNVVQKALAHARMVAAGIVKPCPREFGTEALNHLENFDDPDLCDGKDTSDILEFDRDKPRPFCLDEFESHVRYIQGGRINRNNHESMTNSDLAKSPVPSVLDKLKVLRKDTRLSFMMKCWVDDDAEIK
;
A
#
# COMPACT_ATOMS: atom_id res chain seq x y z
N MET A 1 -33.02 -18.15 17.37
CA MET A 1 -32.08 -17.87 16.26
C MET A 1 -31.23 -19.11 16.03
N PHE A 2 -30.86 -19.42 14.79
CA PHE A 2 -30.19 -20.69 14.43
C PHE A 2 -30.95 -21.95 14.88
N THR A 3 -32.27 -21.92 14.79
CA THR A 3 -33.12 -23.09 15.00
C THR A 3 -33.38 -23.77 13.66
N PRO A 4 -33.37 -25.13 13.60
CA PRO A 4 -33.79 -25.83 12.39
C PRO A 4 -35.24 -25.45 12.05
N SER A 5 -35.46 -24.98 10.82
CA SER A 5 -36.79 -24.69 10.29
C SER A 5 -36.94 -25.45 8.98
N GLU A 6 -38.02 -26.23 8.84
CA GLU A 6 -38.29 -26.97 7.61
C GLU A 6 -38.51 -26.05 6.41
N GLU A 7 -38.96 -24.80 6.63
CA GLU A 7 -39.10 -23.80 5.57
C GLU A 7 -37.75 -23.37 4.97
N LEU A 8 -36.69 -23.41 5.78
CA LEU A 8 -35.33 -23.05 5.37
C LEU A 8 -34.50 -24.25 4.93
N LYS A 9 -35.03 -25.47 5.03
CA LYS A 9 -34.35 -26.70 4.63
C LYS A 9 -34.31 -26.80 3.10
N ILE A 10 -33.12 -26.96 2.55
CA ILE A 10 -32.91 -26.98 1.09
C ILE A 10 -32.46 -28.33 0.55
N GLY A 11 -31.91 -29.20 1.39
CA GLY A 11 -31.36 -30.45 0.92
C GLY A 11 -30.75 -31.27 2.03
N GLN A 12 -29.97 -32.27 1.63
CA GLN A 12 -29.27 -33.17 2.53
C GLN A 12 -27.85 -33.45 2.05
N VAL A 13 -26.95 -33.65 3.00
CA VAL A 13 -25.56 -34.04 2.71
C VAL A 13 -25.56 -35.44 2.10
N VAL A 14 -24.91 -35.62 0.96
CA VAL A 14 -24.74 -36.93 0.32
C VAL A 14 -23.31 -37.45 0.40
N GLU A 15 -22.33 -36.54 0.43
CA GLU A 15 -20.91 -36.89 0.49
C GLU A 15 -20.17 -35.89 1.38
N VAL A 16 -19.16 -36.38 2.10
CA VAL A 16 -18.28 -35.57 2.95
C VAL A 16 -16.84 -35.95 2.65
N SER A 17 -16.08 -35.01 2.09
CA SER A 17 -14.69 -35.16 1.68
C SER A 17 -13.85 -34.04 2.29
N GLY A 18 -13.35 -34.29 3.51
CA GLY A 18 -12.63 -33.27 4.27
C GLY A 18 -13.50 -32.03 4.52
N THR A 19 -13.00 -30.86 4.13
CA THR A 19 -13.74 -29.59 4.25
C THR A 19 -14.76 -29.36 3.13
N ASN A 20 -14.85 -30.24 2.13
CA ASN A 20 -15.83 -30.13 1.06
C ASN A 20 -16.94 -31.15 1.26
N ILE A 21 -18.18 -30.74 1.04
CA ILE A 21 -19.33 -31.64 1.07
C ILE A 21 -20.13 -31.49 -0.21
N LYS A 22 -20.80 -32.57 -0.61
CA LYS A 22 -21.85 -32.53 -1.63
C LYS A 22 -23.20 -32.55 -0.96
N VAL A 23 -24.09 -31.68 -1.43
CA VAL A 23 -25.45 -31.56 -0.94
C VAL A 23 -26.39 -31.77 -2.10
N GLU A 24 -27.28 -32.73 -1.95
CA GLU A 24 -28.40 -32.93 -2.88
C GLU A 24 -29.55 -32.02 -2.47
N ILE A 25 -29.97 -31.16 -3.40
CA ILE A 25 -31.10 -30.25 -3.21
C ILE A 25 -32.39 -31.07 -3.30
N SER A 26 -33.34 -30.81 -2.41
CA SER A 26 -34.59 -31.55 -2.37
C SER A 26 -35.43 -31.35 -3.63
N ASP A 27 -35.98 -32.44 -4.17
CA ASP A 27 -36.90 -32.43 -5.32
C ASP A 27 -38.17 -31.60 -5.10
N LYS A 28 -38.50 -31.30 -3.84
CA LYS A 28 -39.62 -30.41 -3.49
C LYS A 28 -39.36 -28.94 -3.85
N ILE A 29 -38.15 -28.60 -4.27
CA ILE A 29 -37.71 -27.24 -4.60
C ILE A 29 -37.64 -27.13 -6.12
N SER A 30 -38.77 -26.71 -6.72
CA SER A 30 -38.87 -26.50 -8.17
C SER A 30 -38.00 -25.33 -8.62
N GLU A 31 -38.17 -24.17 -7.97
CA GLU A 31 -37.39 -22.96 -8.19
C GLU A 31 -36.21 -22.91 -7.23
N LEU A 32 -35.03 -22.47 -7.69
CA LEU A 32 -33.83 -22.28 -6.86
C LEU A 32 -33.94 -21.04 -5.96
N THR A 33 -35.10 -20.84 -5.35
CA THR A 33 -35.41 -19.76 -4.42
C THR A 33 -36.31 -20.27 -3.31
N ARG A 34 -36.23 -19.63 -2.14
CA ARG A 34 -37.14 -19.86 -1.01
C ARG A 34 -37.59 -18.53 -0.45
N THR A 35 -38.89 -18.40 -0.24
CA THR A 35 -39.44 -17.23 0.46
C THR A 35 -39.54 -17.53 1.95
N PHE A 36 -38.97 -16.68 2.78
CA PHE A 36 -39.04 -16.77 4.24
C PHE A 36 -39.18 -15.37 4.84
N ASN A 37 -40.17 -15.16 5.72
CA ASN A 37 -40.46 -13.86 6.34
C ASN A 37 -40.54 -12.68 5.33
N GLY A 38 -41.18 -12.90 4.17
CA GLY A 38 -41.36 -11.87 3.14
C GLY A 38 -40.11 -11.52 2.33
N ARG A 39 -39.02 -12.29 2.47
CA ARG A 39 -37.79 -12.14 1.68
C ARG A 39 -37.53 -13.39 0.84
N VAL A 40 -36.96 -13.19 -0.35
CA VAL A 40 -36.57 -14.26 -1.26
C VAL A 40 -35.09 -14.57 -1.08
N TYR A 41 -34.77 -15.83 -0.85
CA TYR A 41 -33.42 -16.35 -0.68
C TYR A 41 -33.07 -17.24 -1.87
N PRO A 42 -32.01 -16.93 -2.64
CA PRO A 42 -31.53 -17.80 -3.70
C PRO A 42 -30.89 -19.07 -3.12
N ILE A 43 -31.07 -20.19 -3.81
CA ILE A 43 -30.50 -21.49 -3.44
C ILE A 43 -29.40 -21.84 -4.45
N GLY A 44 -28.21 -22.20 -3.94
CA GLY A 44 -27.11 -22.68 -4.77
C GLY A 44 -26.33 -21.58 -5.50
N GLN A 45 -26.55 -20.30 -5.18
CA GLN A 45 -25.72 -19.21 -5.69
C GLN A 45 -24.30 -19.34 -5.12
N ILE A 46 -23.27 -19.28 -5.98
CA ILE A 46 -21.87 -19.34 -5.57
C ILE A 46 -21.58 -18.20 -4.58
N GLY A 47 -20.96 -18.53 -3.45
CA GLY A 47 -20.68 -17.61 -2.35
C GLY A 47 -21.81 -17.41 -1.35
N SER A 48 -23.00 -18.01 -1.58
CA SER A 48 -24.05 -18.05 -0.56
C SER A 48 -23.66 -19.00 0.59
N MET A 49 -24.11 -18.67 1.80
CA MET A 49 -23.79 -19.45 3.00
C MET A 49 -24.94 -20.37 3.39
N VAL A 50 -24.60 -21.59 3.80
CA VAL A 50 -25.54 -22.59 4.32
C VAL A 50 -25.13 -23.01 5.74
N LYS A 51 -26.10 -23.51 6.51
CA LYS A 51 -25.90 -24.01 7.87
C LYS A 51 -26.32 -25.47 7.98
N ILE A 52 -25.59 -26.22 8.79
CA ILE A 52 -25.86 -27.64 9.10
C ILE A 52 -25.87 -27.79 10.62
N HIS A 53 -26.91 -28.43 11.14
CA HIS A 53 -27.05 -28.65 12.57
C HIS A 53 -26.40 -29.96 12.99
N TYR A 54 -25.50 -29.91 13.97
CA TYR A 54 -24.88 -31.07 14.60
C TYR A 54 -25.05 -30.98 16.12
N GLY A 55 -26.17 -31.49 16.63
CA GLY A 55 -26.57 -31.30 18.02
C GLY A 55 -26.71 -29.82 18.36
N ARG A 56 -25.91 -29.33 19.32
CA ARG A 56 -25.87 -27.90 19.71
C ARG A 56 -24.89 -27.06 18.86
N LYS A 57 -24.10 -27.70 18.01
CA LYS A 57 -23.20 -27.01 17.08
C LYS A 57 -23.91 -26.72 15.78
N ILE A 58 -23.49 -25.63 15.15
CA ILE A 58 -23.91 -25.22 13.81
C ILE A 58 -22.63 -25.15 12.99
N ILE A 59 -22.61 -25.84 11.86
CA ILE A 59 -21.52 -25.81 10.90
C ILE A 59 -21.94 -24.86 9.79
N PHE A 60 -21.05 -23.95 9.42
CA PHE A 60 -21.25 -22.98 8.35
C PHE A 60 -20.36 -23.33 7.15
N GLY A 61 -20.94 -23.27 5.95
CA GLY A 61 -20.21 -23.49 4.70
C GLY A 61 -20.67 -22.57 3.58
N LEU A 62 -19.80 -22.34 2.61
CA LEU A 62 -20.08 -21.56 1.41
C LEU A 62 -20.31 -22.46 0.22
N VAL A 63 -21.34 -22.15 -0.57
CA VAL A 63 -21.57 -22.81 -1.85
C VAL A 63 -20.44 -22.43 -2.81
N THR A 64 -19.74 -23.42 -3.33
CA THR A 64 -18.64 -23.25 -4.30
C THR A 64 -19.05 -23.64 -5.71
N MET A 65 -20.02 -24.54 -5.86
CA MET A 65 -20.49 -25.02 -7.14
C MET A 65 -21.97 -25.43 -7.06
N LEU A 66 -22.68 -25.31 -8.17
CA LEU A 66 -24.00 -25.89 -8.39
C LEU A 66 -24.02 -26.55 -9.76
N ARG A 67 -24.41 -27.81 -9.83
CA ARG A 67 -24.48 -28.59 -11.08
C ARG A 67 -25.60 -29.62 -11.03
N MET A 68 -25.90 -30.23 -12.18
CA MET A 68 -26.80 -31.38 -12.25
C MET A 68 -26.04 -32.68 -11.92
N ARG A 69 -26.70 -33.65 -11.29
CA ARG A 69 -26.11 -34.97 -11.01
C ARG A 69 -25.74 -35.70 -12.31
N SER A 70 -26.53 -35.52 -13.37
CA SER A 70 -26.23 -36.04 -14.70
C SER A 70 -24.86 -35.60 -15.24
N GLU A 71 -24.49 -34.33 -15.05
CA GLU A 71 -23.17 -33.80 -15.47
C GLU A 71 -22.03 -34.51 -14.74
N GLU A 72 -22.17 -34.74 -13.44
CA GLU A 72 -21.18 -35.49 -12.64
C GLU A 72 -21.01 -36.94 -13.12
N LEU A 73 -22.12 -37.62 -13.42
CA LEU A 73 -22.09 -39.00 -13.92
C LEU A 73 -21.42 -39.08 -15.30
N ILE A 74 -21.67 -38.11 -16.17
CA ILE A 74 -21.04 -38.03 -17.50
C ILE A 74 -19.53 -37.85 -17.37
N GLU A 75 -19.07 -36.94 -16.50
CA GLU A 75 -17.64 -36.74 -16.23
C GLU A 75 -16.96 -38.01 -15.67
N ALA A 76 -17.68 -38.78 -14.85
CA ALA A 76 -17.22 -40.04 -14.30
C ALA A 76 -17.31 -41.23 -15.29
N GLY A 77 -17.84 -41.03 -16.50
CA GLY A 77 -18.06 -42.09 -17.48
C GLY A 77 -19.13 -43.12 -17.06
N MET A 78 -20.05 -42.73 -16.17
CA MET A 78 -21.13 -43.57 -15.66
C MET A 78 -22.43 -43.33 -16.43
N PRO A 79 -23.29 -44.35 -16.58
CA PRO A 79 -24.57 -44.20 -17.27
C PRO A 79 -25.51 -43.25 -16.52
N VAL A 80 -26.10 -42.31 -17.27
CA VAL A 80 -27.11 -41.36 -16.78
C VAL A 80 -28.45 -42.09 -16.63
N THR A 81 -29.00 -42.14 -15.42
CA THR A 81 -30.31 -42.76 -15.12
C THR A 81 -31.42 -41.71 -15.05
N ALA A 82 -32.69 -42.13 -15.07
CA ALA A 82 -33.83 -41.22 -14.96
C ALA A 82 -33.85 -40.39 -13.66
N ASP A 83 -33.20 -40.87 -12.59
CA ASP A 83 -33.08 -40.16 -11.31
C ASP A 83 -31.96 -39.09 -11.30
N SER A 84 -31.24 -38.90 -12.41
CA SER A 84 -30.10 -37.98 -12.48
C SER A 84 -30.44 -36.50 -12.68
N ASP A 85 -31.73 -36.14 -12.68
CA ASP A 85 -32.24 -34.77 -12.72
C ASP A 85 -32.11 -34.01 -11.38
N GLN A 86 -31.48 -34.64 -10.40
CA GLN A 86 -31.19 -34.03 -9.11
C GLN A 86 -30.12 -32.95 -9.23
N ARG A 87 -30.31 -31.87 -8.48
CA ARG A 87 -29.34 -30.77 -8.39
C ARG A 87 -28.40 -31.03 -7.22
N VAL A 88 -27.10 -30.96 -7.49
CA VAL A 88 -26.04 -31.16 -6.50
C VAL A 88 -25.28 -29.85 -6.35
N MET A 89 -25.11 -29.40 -5.12
CA MET A 89 -24.22 -28.29 -4.80
C MET A 89 -23.01 -28.77 -4.02
N GLU A 90 -21.86 -28.19 -4.31
CA GLU A 90 -20.66 -28.35 -3.50
C GLU A 90 -20.59 -27.21 -2.50
N VAL A 91 -20.28 -27.56 -1.26
CA VAL A 91 -20.17 -26.60 -0.16
C VAL A 91 -18.82 -26.80 0.52
N GLN A 92 -18.06 -25.72 0.63
CA GLN A 92 -16.84 -25.66 1.42
C GLN A 92 -17.18 -25.23 2.86
N LEU A 93 -16.92 -26.11 3.81
CA LEU A 93 -17.08 -25.87 5.23
C LEU A 93 -16.01 -24.89 5.74
N LEU A 94 -16.43 -23.82 6.42
CA LEU A 94 -15.54 -22.74 6.84
C LEU A 94 -15.35 -22.66 8.36
N ALA A 95 -16.43 -22.89 9.11
CA ALA A 95 -16.47 -22.56 10.52
C ALA A 95 -17.51 -23.40 11.26
N GLU A 96 -17.33 -23.53 12.57
CA GLU A 96 -18.34 -24.03 13.48
C GLU A 96 -18.68 -23.00 14.54
N GLY A 97 -19.91 -23.03 15.04
CA GLY A 97 -20.32 -22.17 16.14
C GLY A 97 -21.41 -22.78 17.01
N SER A 98 -21.67 -22.13 18.13
CA SER A 98 -22.81 -22.44 19.00
C SER A 98 -23.52 -21.15 19.39
N TRP A 99 -24.84 -21.16 19.27
CA TRP A 99 -25.67 -20.02 19.64
C TRP A 99 -25.97 -20.04 21.15
N ASN A 100 -25.68 -18.93 21.83
CA ASN A 100 -26.05 -18.72 23.23
C ASN A 100 -27.34 -17.90 23.31
N ASN A 101 -28.45 -18.54 23.68
CA ASN A 101 -29.75 -17.88 23.80
C ASN A 101 -29.79 -16.78 24.87
N THR A 102 -29.07 -16.94 25.99
CA THR A 102 -29.11 -15.96 27.08
C THR A 102 -28.38 -14.67 26.72
N LYS A 103 -27.25 -14.79 26.02
CA LYS A 103 -26.43 -13.64 25.62
C LYS A 103 -26.78 -13.11 24.23
N SER A 104 -27.61 -13.82 23.47
CA SER A 104 -27.85 -13.55 22.04
C SER A 104 -26.55 -13.42 21.24
N THR A 105 -25.56 -14.28 21.54
CA THR A 105 -24.25 -14.27 20.88
C THR A 105 -23.95 -15.61 20.23
N LEU A 106 -23.31 -15.55 19.06
CA LEU A 106 -22.76 -16.71 18.38
C LEU A 106 -21.30 -16.90 18.79
N ALA A 107 -21.00 -17.99 19.48
CA ALA A 107 -19.63 -18.41 19.76
C ALA A 107 -19.04 -19.02 18.49
N PHE A 108 -18.42 -18.18 17.68
CA PHE A 108 -17.87 -18.54 16.37
C PHE A 108 -16.42 -19.02 16.47
N LYS A 109 -16.09 -20.10 15.77
CA LYS A 109 -14.73 -20.61 15.62
C LYS A 109 -14.42 -20.84 14.14
N ARG A 110 -13.33 -20.24 13.68
CA ARG A 110 -12.80 -20.50 12.33
C ARG A 110 -12.23 -21.92 12.25
N GLY A 111 -12.45 -22.56 11.10
CA GLY A 111 -12.13 -23.96 10.90
C GLY A 111 -13.21 -24.89 11.47
N ILE A 112 -13.15 -26.15 11.04
CA ILE A 112 -14.09 -27.19 11.47
C ILE A 112 -13.36 -28.27 12.27
N LYS A 113 -14.00 -28.74 13.33
CA LYS A 113 -13.59 -29.96 14.06
C LYS A 113 -14.64 -31.04 13.95
N THR A 114 -15.90 -30.63 13.78
CA THR A 114 -17.04 -31.53 13.59
C THR A 114 -17.43 -31.52 12.12
N TYR A 115 -17.36 -32.68 11.49
CA TYR A 115 -17.80 -32.90 10.12
C TYR A 115 -19.27 -33.32 10.12
N PRO A 116 -20.09 -32.82 9.18
CA PRO A 116 -21.45 -33.32 9.04
C PRO A 116 -21.42 -34.78 8.58
N LEU A 117 -22.54 -35.47 8.75
CA LEU A 117 -22.75 -36.84 8.29
C LEU A 117 -23.68 -36.85 7.07
N PRO A 118 -23.58 -37.86 6.20
CA PRO A 118 -24.58 -38.10 5.17
C PRO A 118 -26.00 -38.12 5.75
N GLN A 119 -26.96 -37.68 4.95
CA GLN A 119 -28.37 -37.49 5.26
C GLN A 119 -28.69 -36.35 6.25
N GLN A 120 -27.70 -35.63 6.79
CA GLN A 120 -27.99 -34.45 7.58
C GLN A 120 -28.58 -33.33 6.72
N GLY A 121 -29.61 -32.67 7.27
CA GLY A 121 -30.28 -31.55 6.60
C GLY A 121 -29.39 -30.32 6.46
N VAL A 122 -29.45 -29.69 5.29
CA VAL A 122 -28.78 -28.43 4.98
C VAL A 122 -29.82 -27.32 4.88
N PHE A 123 -29.55 -26.19 5.52
CA PHE A 123 -30.48 -25.09 5.68
C PHE A 123 -29.89 -23.77 5.20
N LEU A 124 -30.74 -22.87 4.71
CA LEU A 124 -30.37 -21.49 4.43
C LEU A 124 -30.15 -20.71 5.73
N LEU A 125 -29.30 -19.69 5.66
CA LEU A 125 -29.22 -18.66 6.69
C LEU A 125 -30.12 -17.48 6.34
N THR A 126 -30.79 -16.95 7.35
CA THR A 126 -31.48 -15.65 7.27
C THR A 126 -30.47 -14.50 7.26
N ASN A 127 -30.89 -13.29 6.83
CA ASN A 127 -30.00 -12.12 6.82
C ASN A 127 -29.53 -11.77 8.23
N GLU A 128 -30.40 -11.93 9.23
CA GLU A 128 -30.04 -11.72 10.63
C GLU A 128 -28.95 -12.71 11.06
N GLU A 129 -29.12 -14.00 10.74
CA GLU A 129 -28.12 -15.04 11.04
C GLU A 129 -26.79 -14.80 10.34
N ILE A 130 -26.79 -14.43 9.06
CA ILE A 130 -25.58 -14.05 8.32
C ILE A 130 -24.86 -12.89 9.01
N SER A 131 -25.62 -11.88 9.46
CA SER A 131 -25.07 -10.74 10.20
C SER A 131 -24.36 -11.17 11.49
N PHE A 132 -24.94 -12.10 12.25
CA PHE A 132 -24.28 -12.65 13.45
C PHE A 132 -23.02 -13.45 13.12
N VAL A 133 -23.01 -14.24 12.04
CA VAL A 133 -21.82 -14.98 11.61
C VAL A 133 -20.67 -14.02 11.30
N TYR A 134 -20.91 -13.00 10.47
CA TYR A 134 -19.87 -12.04 10.12
C TYR A 134 -19.39 -11.21 11.31
N ARG A 135 -20.32 -10.68 12.13
CA ARG A 135 -19.95 -9.91 13.35
C ARG A 135 -19.13 -10.75 14.33
N SER A 136 -19.51 -12.00 14.55
CA SER A 136 -18.72 -12.90 15.40
C SER A 136 -17.36 -13.26 14.78
N ALA A 137 -17.27 -13.34 13.45
CA ALA A 137 -16.01 -13.59 12.75
C ALA A 137 -15.03 -12.40 12.76
N GLU A 138 -15.53 -11.17 12.91
CA GLU A 138 -14.74 -9.95 13.15
C GLU A 138 -14.13 -9.94 14.57
N GLY A 139 -14.77 -10.64 15.50
CA GLY A 139 -14.35 -10.92 16.88
C GLY A 139 -14.86 -9.90 17.90
N THR A 140 -15.26 -10.37 19.10
CA THR A 140 -15.52 -9.53 20.28
C THR A 140 -14.21 -8.93 20.79
N ARG A 141 -14.19 -7.61 21.04
CA ARG A 141 -13.04 -6.88 21.55
C ARG A 141 -13.45 -5.89 22.63
N ASP A 142 -12.46 -5.43 23.38
CA ASP A 142 -12.59 -4.48 24.48
C ASP A 142 -13.43 -3.26 24.06
N GLU A 143 -14.43 -2.91 24.87
CA GLU A 143 -15.47 -1.92 24.51
C GLU A 143 -14.95 -0.47 24.47
N ALA A 144 -13.72 -0.22 24.93
CA ALA A 144 -13.19 1.13 25.05
C ALA A 144 -12.87 1.80 23.69
N VAL A 145 -12.49 1.03 22.66
CA VAL A 145 -12.13 1.54 21.33
C VAL A 145 -12.60 0.57 20.26
N ASP A 146 -13.48 1.01 19.35
CA ASP A 146 -13.88 0.20 18.20
C ASP A 146 -12.98 0.50 16.98
N PRO A 147 -12.05 -0.40 16.60
CA PRO A 147 -11.22 -0.23 15.41
C PRO A 147 -11.90 -0.74 14.12
N LEU A 148 -13.13 -1.24 14.19
CA LEU A 148 -13.84 -1.82 13.05
C LEU A 148 -14.59 -0.74 12.26
N ILE A 149 -14.03 -0.35 11.11
CA ILE A 149 -14.69 0.61 10.21
C ILE A 149 -15.48 -0.13 9.13
N PRO A 150 -16.73 0.25 8.84
CA PRO A 150 -17.46 -0.28 7.71
C PRO A 150 -16.92 0.34 6.42
N PHE A 151 -16.56 -0.47 5.43
CA PHE A 151 -16.08 0.01 4.12
C PHE A 151 -16.81 -0.62 2.94
N ALA A 152 -17.60 -1.67 3.18
CA ALA A 152 -18.35 -2.39 2.16
C ALA A 152 -19.58 -3.10 2.77
N VAL A 153 -20.30 -3.86 1.96
CA VAL A 153 -21.35 -4.81 2.37
C VAL A 153 -21.00 -6.20 1.85
N TYR A 154 -21.48 -7.25 2.54
CA TYR A 154 -21.30 -8.61 2.05
C TYR A 154 -22.26 -8.90 0.91
N SER A 155 -21.78 -9.53 -0.17
CA SER A 155 -22.64 -9.92 -1.31
C SER A 155 -23.77 -10.87 -0.92
N ALA A 156 -23.53 -11.74 0.07
CA ALA A 156 -24.55 -12.65 0.60
C ALA A 156 -25.59 -11.95 1.51
N SER A 157 -25.36 -10.71 1.92
CA SER A 157 -26.27 -9.94 2.76
C SER A 157 -26.00 -8.43 2.61
N GLU A 158 -26.73 -7.78 1.70
CA GLU A 158 -26.59 -6.34 1.44
C GLU A 158 -26.88 -5.47 2.68
N SER A 159 -27.67 -5.96 3.63
CA SER A 159 -27.94 -5.27 4.89
C SER A 159 -26.81 -5.39 5.93
N THR A 160 -25.81 -6.24 5.68
CA THR A 160 -24.70 -6.46 6.61
C THR A 160 -23.45 -5.71 6.15
N LYS A 161 -23.07 -4.69 6.92
CA LYS A 161 -21.82 -3.96 6.73
C LYS A 161 -20.63 -4.90 6.95
N CYS A 162 -19.73 -4.93 5.98
CA CYS A 162 -18.42 -5.54 6.09
C CYS A 162 -17.46 -4.54 6.73
N ARG A 163 -16.85 -4.92 7.86
CA ARG A 163 -15.96 -4.05 8.61
C ARG A 163 -14.53 -4.55 8.59
N ALA A 164 -13.59 -3.61 8.53
CA ALA A 164 -12.16 -3.88 8.62
C ALA A 164 -11.60 -3.32 9.93
N ASN A 165 -10.70 -4.06 10.57
CA ASN A 165 -9.93 -3.53 11.69
C ASN A 165 -8.80 -2.65 11.15
N ILE A 166 -8.90 -1.33 11.34
CA ILE A 166 -7.93 -0.37 10.80
C ILE A 166 -6.54 -0.50 11.42
N ASN A 167 -6.45 -0.82 12.71
CA ASN A 167 -5.16 -1.02 13.39
C ASN A 167 -4.39 -2.19 12.76
N LYS A 168 -5.10 -3.28 12.44
CA LYS A 168 -4.52 -4.44 11.74
C LYS A 168 -4.20 -4.12 10.29
N MET A 169 -5.13 -3.46 9.58
CA MET A 169 -5.00 -3.16 8.16
C MET A 169 -3.82 -2.23 7.88
N PHE A 170 -3.66 -1.17 8.67
CA PHE A 170 -2.55 -0.22 8.49
C PHE A 170 -1.27 -0.66 9.20
N GLY A 171 -1.37 -1.36 10.34
CA GLY A 171 -0.21 -1.86 11.08
C GLY A 171 0.52 -3.04 10.44
N MET A 172 -0.15 -3.82 9.57
CA MET A 172 0.47 -4.94 8.83
C MET A 172 0.66 -4.68 7.34
N HIS A 173 0.45 -3.43 6.90
CA HIS A 173 0.31 -3.03 5.50
C HIS A 173 -0.88 -3.69 4.79
N CYS A 174 -1.42 -2.98 3.79
CA CYS A 174 -2.57 -3.44 3.02
C CYS A 174 -2.32 -3.21 1.54
N ALA A 175 -2.73 -4.16 0.70
CA ALA A 175 -2.68 -4.05 -0.75
C ALA A 175 -4.08 -4.23 -1.33
N VAL A 176 -4.52 -3.26 -2.16
CA VAL A 176 -5.76 -3.34 -2.94
C VAL A 176 -5.39 -3.69 -4.38
N LEU A 177 -5.72 -4.91 -4.81
CA LEU A 177 -5.33 -5.46 -6.11
C LEU A 177 -6.55 -5.71 -6.99
N GLY A 178 -6.41 -5.53 -8.30
CA GLY A 178 -7.49 -5.74 -9.25
C GLY A 178 -7.11 -5.34 -10.69
N SER A 179 -7.84 -5.85 -11.68
CA SER A 179 -7.64 -5.47 -13.08
C SER A 179 -8.06 -4.02 -13.34
N THR A 180 -7.70 -3.48 -14.51
CA THR A 180 -8.17 -2.16 -14.93
C THR A 180 -9.70 -2.15 -14.99
N GLY A 181 -10.33 -1.12 -14.40
CA GLY A 181 -11.80 -1.02 -14.31
C GLY A 181 -12.46 -1.81 -13.18
N SER A 182 -11.71 -2.58 -12.37
CA SER A 182 -12.29 -3.39 -11.28
C SER A 182 -12.65 -2.60 -10.01
N GLY A 183 -12.53 -1.27 -10.02
CA GLY A 183 -12.84 -0.43 -8.86
C GLY A 183 -11.74 -0.30 -7.80
N LYS A 184 -10.46 -0.48 -8.14
CA LYS A 184 -9.32 -0.32 -7.21
C LYS A 184 -9.34 1.04 -6.50
N SER A 185 -9.31 2.13 -7.25
CA SER A 185 -9.24 3.49 -6.72
C SER A 185 -10.51 3.87 -5.95
N GLY A 186 -11.67 3.41 -6.43
CA GLY A 186 -12.93 3.52 -5.69
C GLY A 186 -12.92 2.79 -4.35
N THR A 187 -12.30 1.60 -4.29
CA THR A 187 -12.12 0.84 -3.04
C THR A 187 -11.20 1.58 -2.07
N VAL A 188 -10.07 2.11 -2.55
CA VAL A 188 -9.15 2.92 -1.73
C VAL A 188 -9.85 4.17 -1.20
N ALA A 189 -10.59 4.88 -2.06
CA ALA A 189 -11.36 6.06 -1.67
C ALA A 189 -12.44 5.72 -0.62
N ALA A 190 -13.18 4.64 -0.81
CA ALA A 190 -14.18 4.16 0.15
C ALA A 190 -13.56 3.84 1.52
N ILE A 191 -12.39 3.18 1.55
CA ILE A 191 -11.67 2.92 2.79
C ILE A 191 -11.27 4.23 3.48
N ILE A 192 -10.64 5.17 2.77
CA ILE A 192 -10.19 6.45 3.35
C ILE A 192 -11.39 7.26 3.86
N HIS A 193 -12.47 7.38 3.10
CA HIS A 193 -13.69 8.04 3.56
C HIS A 193 -14.28 7.39 4.81
N SER A 194 -14.23 6.06 4.89
CA SER A 194 -14.72 5.30 6.04
C SER A 194 -13.86 5.55 7.27
N VAL A 195 -12.53 5.65 7.12
CA VAL A 195 -11.61 6.04 8.22
C VAL A 195 -11.92 7.47 8.69
N LEU A 196 -12.01 8.42 7.75
CA LEU A 196 -12.23 9.84 8.07
C LEU A 196 -13.61 10.10 8.71
N SER A 197 -14.59 9.26 8.42
CA SER A 197 -15.95 9.39 8.97
C SER A 197 -16.17 8.57 10.23
N HIS A 198 -15.19 7.75 10.65
CA HIS A 198 -15.30 6.89 11.82
C HIS A 198 -15.19 7.71 13.11
N LYS A 199 -16.05 7.40 14.09
CA LYS A 199 -16.06 8.01 15.41
C LYS A 199 -15.91 6.96 16.49
N ASN A 200 -15.09 7.24 17.49
CA ASN A 200 -14.96 6.42 18.68
C ASN A 200 -15.49 7.20 19.90
N ASN A 201 -16.61 6.78 20.47
CA ASN A 201 -17.29 7.48 21.57
C ASN A 201 -17.44 8.99 21.29
N ASP A 202 -18.06 9.31 20.14
CA ASP A 202 -18.28 10.67 19.60
C ASP A 202 -17.03 11.48 19.22
N LYS A 203 -15.82 10.95 19.44
CA LYS A 203 -14.57 11.57 18.98
C LYS A 203 -14.24 11.14 17.55
N GLU A 204 -14.02 12.12 16.69
CA GLU A 204 -13.52 11.90 15.33
C GLU A 204 -12.06 11.45 15.35
N LEU A 205 -11.69 10.60 14.39
CA LEU A 205 -10.30 10.27 14.16
C LEU A 205 -9.58 11.44 13.45
N SER A 206 -8.30 11.65 13.78
CA SER A 206 -7.44 12.62 13.09
C SER A 206 -6.25 11.91 12.42
N PRO A 207 -6.48 11.07 11.39
CA PRO A 207 -5.40 10.36 10.72
C PRO A 207 -4.58 11.33 9.85
N GLN A 208 -3.27 11.10 9.78
CA GLN A 208 -2.41 11.74 8.79
C GLN A 208 -2.29 10.82 7.59
N ILE A 209 -2.80 11.26 6.43
CA ILE A 209 -2.85 10.46 5.21
C ILE A 209 -2.16 11.24 4.10
N VAL A 210 -1.13 10.64 3.49
CA VAL A 210 -0.46 11.15 2.30
C VAL A 210 -0.82 10.24 1.13
N VAL A 211 -1.40 10.81 0.07
CA VAL A 211 -1.76 10.09 -1.14
C VAL A 211 -0.83 10.53 -2.27
N VAL A 212 -0.06 9.59 -2.81
CA VAL A 212 0.72 9.81 -4.03
C VAL A 212 -0.15 9.38 -5.21
N ASP A 213 -0.63 10.35 -5.98
CA ASP A 213 -1.63 10.16 -7.02
C ASP A 213 -1.06 10.44 -8.43
N PRO A 214 -0.39 9.46 -9.08
CA PRO A 214 0.22 9.68 -10.39
C PRO A 214 -0.80 9.86 -11.52
N HIS A 215 -2.08 9.50 -11.30
CA HIS A 215 -3.14 9.55 -12.30
C HIS A 215 -4.17 10.65 -12.04
N GLY A 216 -4.12 11.33 -10.89
CA GLY A 216 -5.03 12.41 -10.52
C GLY A 216 -6.45 11.93 -10.19
N GLU A 217 -6.64 10.67 -9.81
CA GLU A 217 -7.96 10.08 -9.57
C GLU A 217 -8.57 10.49 -8.22
N TYR A 218 -7.75 10.83 -7.22
CA TYR A 218 -8.18 11.06 -5.84
C TYR A 218 -8.46 12.54 -5.52
N GLY A 219 -7.84 13.49 -6.24
CA GLY A 219 -7.99 14.92 -5.95
C GLY A 219 -9.47 15.37 -5.95
N SER A 220 -10.26 14.88 -6.90
CA SER A 220 -11.71 15.15 -6.95
C SER A 220 -12.50 14.51 -5.80
N ALA A 221 -12.12 13.31 -5.37
CA ALA A 221 -12.80 12.57 -4.31
C ALA A 221 -12.61 13.21 -2.91
N PHE A 222 -11.52 13.94 -2.71
CA PHE A 222 -11.16 14.53 -1.40
C PHE A 222 -11.10 16.06 -1.39
N LYS A 223 -11.70 16.75 -2.37
CA LYS A 223 -11.57 18.21 -2.54
C LYS A 223 -11.84 19.04 -1.28
N GLU A 224 -12.82 18.64 -0.48
CA GLU A 224 -13.21 19.35 0.75
C GLU A 224 -12.45 18.91 2.00
N ARG A 225 -11.63 17.84 1.90
CA ARG A 225 -10.98 17.18 3.06
C ARG A 225 -9.48 16.98 2.89
N ALA A 226 -8.89 17.42 1.78
CA ALA A 226 -7.47 17.29 1.49
C ALA A 226 -6.89 18.61 0.99
N VAL A 227 -5.66 18.90 1.42
CA VAL A 227 -4.80 19.87 0.76
C VAL A 227 -4.20 19.18 -0.47
N GLN A 228 -4.37 19.77 -1.64
CA GLN A 228 -3.90 19.20 -2.90
C GLN A 228 -2.66 19.95 -3.35
N PHE A 229 -1.58 19.19 -3.55
CA PHE A 229 -0.36 19.73 -4.11
C PHE A 229 -0.08 19.08 -5.46
N ARG A 230 0.48 19.89 -6.36
CA ARG A 230 0.94 19.48 -7.68
C ARG A 230 2.47 19.38 -7.67
N ALA A 231 3.01 18.28 -8.20
CA ALA A 231 4.45 18.08 -8.27
C ALA A 231 5.14 18.89 -9.38
N TYR A 232 4.46 19.19 -10.49
CA TYR A 232 5.04 19.96 -11.58
C TYR A 232 3.95 20.59 -12.43
N ASP A 233 4.27 21.70 -13.09
CA ASP A 233 3.31 22.38 -13.96
C ASP A 233 2.98 21.54 -15.19
N ILE A 234 1.69 21.32 -15.42
CA ILE A 234 1.15 20.72 -16.64
C ILE A 234 0.47 21.88 -17.35
N ALA A 235 0.75 22.07 -18.65
CA ALA A 235 0.15 23.12 -19.48
C ALA A 235 -1.40 23.13 -19.52
N ALA A 236 -2.06 22.21 -18.81
CA ALA A 236 -3.49 22.06 -18.67
C ALA A 236 -4.05 22.93 -17.53
N GLY A 237 -3.92 24.25 -17.64
CA GLY A 237 -4.73 25.23 -16.90
C GLY A 237 -4.56 25.28 -15.37
N ASP A 238 -5.17 26.32 -14.80
CA ASP A 238 -5.29 26.54 -13.36
C ASP A 238 -6.43 25.69 -12.80
N ASP A 239 -6.10 24.69 -11.98
CA ASP A 239 -7.06 23.87 -11.23
C ASP A 239 -7.11 24.25 -9.73
N GLY A 240 -6.45 25.34 -9.35
CA GLY A 240 -6.36 25.82 -7.98
C GLY A 240 -5.44 25.00 -7.06
N GLN A 241 -4.59 24.11 -7.60
CA GLN A 241 -3.60 23.37 -6.82
C GLN A 241 -2.30 24.16 -6.62
N GLU A 242 -1.72 24.07 -5.42
CA GLU A 242 -0.41 24.67 -5.14
C GLU A 242 0.73 23.75 -5.58
N GLU A 243 1.82 24.31 -6.12
CA GLU A 243 3.04 23.53 -6.40
C GLU A 243 3.68 23.12 -5.07
N ILE A 244 3.87 21.80 -4.86
CA ILE A 244 4.62 21.31 -3.71
C ILE A 244 6.06 21.83 -3.79
N LYS A 245 6.68 22.13 -2.65
CA LYS A 245 8.13 22.30 -2.57
C LYS A 245 8.69 21.14 -1.78
N LEU A 246 9.43 20.25 -2.43
CA LEU A 246 10.08 19.12 -1.77
C LEU A 246 11.59 19.19 -2.01
N PRO A 247 12.31 20.02 -1.23
CA PRO A 247 13.70 20.29 -1.54
C PRO A 247 14.59 19.03 -1.52
N TYR A 248 15.51 18.93 -2.49
CA TYR A 248 16.43 17.78 -2.59
C TYR A 248 17.27 17.57 -1.32
N TRP A 249 17.48 18.61 -0.52
CA TRP A 249 18.34 18.54 0.66
C TRP A 249 17.70 17.84 1.87
N LEU A 250 16.40 17.52 1.80
CA LEU A 250 15.73 16.65 2.76
C LEU A 250 16.11 15.17 2.59
N MET A 251 16.77 14.81 1.48
CA MET A 251 17.27 13.46 1.25
C MET A 251 18.46 13.13 2.15
N SER A 252 18.51 11.89 2.61
CA SER A 252 19.74 11.28 3.10
C SER A 252 20.81 11.24 2.00
N SER A 253 22.07 11.02 2.38
CA SER A 253 23.18 10.90 1.43
C SER A 253 22.96 9.79 0.41
N ASP A 254 22.38 8.66 0.84
CA ASP A 254 22.10 7.52 -0.03
C ASP A 254 20.97 7.81 -1.01
N GLU A 255 19.90 8.48 -0.59
CA GLU A 255 18.80 8.89 -1.48
C GLU A 255 19.28 9.88 -2.53
N PHE A 256 20.05 10.89 -2.14
CA PHE A 256 20.61 11.86 -3.07
C PHE A 256 21.60 11.20 -4.05
N THR A 257 22.46 10.32 -3.54
CA THR A 257 23.39 9.55 -4.39
C THR A 257 22.65 8.70 -5.41
N ASN A 258 21.57 8.02 -4.99
CA ASN A 258 20.73 7.22 -5.88
C ASN A 258 20.02 8.07 -6.94
N LEU A 259 19.59 9.29 -6.58
CA LEU A 259 19.00 10.23 -7.52
C LEU A 259 19.99 10.65 -8.61
N VAL A 260 21.24 10.96 -8.21
CA VAL A 260 22.28 11.44 -9.13
C VAL A 260 22.85 10.31 -9.99
N ILE A 261 22.99 9.08 -9.48
CA ILE A 261 23.72 7.99 -10.17
C ILE A 261 22.80 6.98 -10.86
N GLY A 262 21.62 6.67 -10.30
CA GLY A 262 20.73 5.61 -10.80
C GLY A 262 21.21 4.19 -10.48
N LYS A 263 20.27 3.24 -10.35
CA LYS A 263 20.52 1.88 -9.80
C LYS A 263 21.32 0.90 -10.69
N THR A 264 21.63 1.24 -11.94
CA THR A 264 22.03 0.25 -12.98
C THR A 264 23.49 0.29 -13.42
N GLU A 265 24.38 1.05 -12.78
CA GLU A 265 25.74 1.22 -13.28
C GLU A 265 26.79 0.33 -12.59
N ARG A 266 27.54 -0.45 -13.39
CA ARG A 266 28.76 -1.19 -12.99
C ARG A 266 29.87 -0.27 -12.46
N SER A 267 29.75 1.05 -12.66
CA SER A 267 30.68 2.11 -12.24
C SER A 267 30.37 2.71 -10.85
N ALA A 268 29.33 2.21 -10.16
CA ALA A 268 28.70 2.87 -9.01
C ALA A 268 29.70 3.28 -7.92
N THR A 269 30.72 2.49 -7.60
CA THR A 269 31.62 2.80 -6.48
C THR A 269 32.42 4.10 -6.66
N ARG A 270 32.96 4.37 -7.86
CA ARG A 270 33.77 5.59 -8.09
C ARG A 270 32.90 6.85 -8.19
N GLN A 271 31.73 6.73 -8.82
CA GLN A 271 30.77 7.83 -8.91
C GLN A 271 30.18 8.14 -7.52
N ASN A 272 29.83 7.11 -6.74
CA ASN A 272 29.33 7.27 -5.37
C ASN A 272 30.33 8.06 -4.53
N ASN A 273 31.63 7.74 -4.62
CA ASN A 273 32.65 8.48 -3.87
C ASN A 273 32.71 9.97 -4.26
N VAL A 274 32.63 10.29 -5.55
CA VAL A 274 32.61 11.69 -6.02
C VAL A 274 31.37 12.43 -5.53
N VAL A 275 30.20 11.80 -5.62
CA VAL A 275 28.93 12.39 -5.14
C VAL A 275 28.96 12.58 -3.63
N GLN A 276 29.43 11.59 -2.86
CA GLN A 276 29.49 11.65 -1.40
C GLN A 276 30.50 12.70 -0.89
N LYS A 277 31.62 12.90 -1.59
CA LYS A 277 32.56 13.98 -1.28
C LYS A 277 31.95 15.35 -1.58
N ALA A 278 31.39 15.52 -2.78
CA ALA A 278 30.78 16.78 -3.19
C ALA A 278 29.56 17.17 -2.33
N LEU A 279 28.75 16.18 -1.94
CA LEU A 279 27.60 16.38 -1.06
C LEU A 279 28.04 16.81 0.34
N ALA A 280 29.03 16.12 0.91
CA ALA A 280 29.57 16.48 2.22
C ALA A 280 30.15 17.91 2.19
N HIS A 281 30.94 18.25 1.16
CA HIS A 281 31.48 19.59 0.99
C HIS A 281 30.37 20.64 0.90
N ALA A 282 29.40 20.47 0.00
CA ALA A 282 28.32 21.45 -0.19
C ALA A 282 27.49 21.66 1.09
N ARG A 283 27.25 20.60 1.88
CA ARG A 283 26.58 20.71 3.19
C ARG A 283 27.45 21.41 4.24
N MET A 284 28.76 21.18 4.24
CA MET A 284 29.70 21.88 5.13
C MET A 284 29.83 23.37 4.79
N VAL A 285 29.75 23.73 3.51
CA VAL A 285 29.71 25.14 3.07
C VAL A 285 28.45 25.83 3.59
N ALA A 286 27.28 25.20 3.41
CA ALA A 286 26.01 25.73 3.92
C ALA A 286 25.98 25.81 5.46
N ALA A 287 26.74 24.96 6.16
CA ALA A 287 26.89 25.00 7.61
C ALA A 287 27.97 26.01 8.09
N GLY A 288 28.66 26.70 7.18
CA GLY A 288 29.73 27.65 7.51
C GLY A 288 30.98 26.99 8.09
N ILE A 289 31.24 25.71 7.81
CA ILE A 289 32.41 24.97 8.28
C ILE A 289 33.58 25.12 7.31
N VAL A 290 33.32 24.96 6.01
CA VAL A 290 34.33 25.09 4.95
C VAL A 290 33.95 26.21 3.99
N LYS A 291 34.97 26.78 3.33
CA LYS A 291 34.82 27.83 2.33
C LYS A 291 34.29 27.25 1.00
N PRO A 292 33.53 28.03 0.21
CA PRO A 292 33.03 27.60 -1.09
C PRO A 292 34.14 27.29 -2.09
N CYS A 293 33.87 26.34 -3.00
CA CYS A 293 34.74 26.01 -4.13
C CYS A 293 34.90 27.20 -5.10
N PRO A 294 36.03 27.27 -5.83
CA PRO A 294 36.18 28.22 -6.93
C PRO A 294 35.15 27.96 -8.04
N ARG A 295 34.83 28.99 -8.81
CA ARG A 295 33.89 28.93 -9.95
C ARG A 295 34.57 28.79 -11.31
N GLU A 296 35.90 28.79 -11.34
CA GLU A 296 36.72 28.64 -12.53
C GLU A 296 38.12 28.06 -12.20
N PHE A 297 38.81 27.53 -13.21
CA PHE A 297 40.20 27.09 -13.08
C PHE A 297 41.16 28.28 -13.14
N GLY A 298 42.37 28.13 -12.57
CA GLY A 298 43.41 29.15 -12.61
C GLY A 298 43.28 30.27 -11.59
N THR A 299 42.33 30.17 -10.66
CA THR A 299 42.23 31.10 -9.51
C THR A 299 43.29 30.79 -8.46
N GLU A 300 43.71 31.82 -7.70
CA GLU A 300 44.60 31.66 -6.56
C GLU A 300 43.88 31.17 -5.29
N ALA A 301 42.57 30.92 -5.37
CA ALA A 301 41.67 30.66 -4.25
C ALA A 301 42.04 29.41 -3.42
N LEU A 302 42.85 28.50 -3.98
CA LEU A 302 43.22 27.23 -3.34
C LEU A 302 44.76 27.11 -3.17
N ASN A 303 45.52 28.18 -3.47
CA ASN A 303 46.99 28.17 -3.42
C ASN A 303 47.55 27.99 -2.00
N HIS A 304 46.75 28.25 -0.97
CA HIS A 304 47.13 28.08 0.43
C HIS A 304 46.96 26.64 0.94
N LEU A 305 46.32 25.76 0.17
CA LEU A 305 46.12 24.35 0.54
C LEU A 305 47.28 23.48 0.05
N GLU A 306 47.66 22.47 0.85
CA GLU A 306 48.67 21.48 0.46
C GLU A 306 48.13 20.53 -0.62
N ASN A 307 46.88 20.05 -0.46
CA ASN A 307 46.12 19.38 -1.50
C ASN A 307 44.78 20.09 -1.72
N PHE A 308 44.35 20.17 -2.98
CA PHE A 308 43.09 20.86 -3.34
C PHE A 308 41.83 20.09 -2.91
N ASP A 309 41.96 18.80 -2.50
CA ASP A 309 40.90 18.00 -1.87
C ASP A 309 40.91 18.14 -0.34
N ASP A 310 41.88 18.88 0.23
CA ASP A 310 41.91 19.18 1.66
C ASP A 310 40.82 20.19 2.02
N PRO A 311 40.16 20.07 3.18
CA PRO A 311 39.13 21.00 3.60
C PRO A 311 39.67 22.42 3.83
N ASP A 312 39.14 23.41 3.10
CA ASP A 312 39.43 24.83 3.36
C ASP A 312 38.49 25.37 4.44
N LEU A 313 38.95 25.45 5.68
CA LEU A 313 38.12 25.83 6.82
C LEU A 313 37.77 27.32 6.82
N CYS A 314 36.56 27.65 7.27
CA CYS A 314 36.15 29.02 7.57
C CYS A 314 36.90 29.59 8.79
N ASP A 315 36.93 30.91 8.92
CA ASP A 315 37.60 31.57 10.04
C ASP A 315 36.96 31.13 11.38
N GLY A 316 37.79 30.68 12.32
CA GLY A 316 37.34 30.19 13.63
C GLY A 316 36.85 28.73 13.65
N LYS A 317 37.05 27.99 12.55
CA LYS A 317 36.78 26.54 12.47
C LYS A 317 38.07 25.72 12.53
N ASP A 318 37.97 24.50 13.02
CA ASP A 318 39.08 23.56 13.10
C ASP A 318 38.71 22.16 12.57
N THR A 319 39.66 21.22 12.62
CA THR A 319 39.45 19.86 12.12
C THR A 319 38.45 19.05 12.96
N SER A 320 38.19 19.43 14.20
CA SER A 320 37.17 18.79 15.04
C SER A 320 35.76 19.06 14.53
N ASP A 321 35.48 20.26 13.99
CA ASP A 321 34.19 20.58 13.35
C ASP A 321 33.86 19.63 12.20
N ILE A 322 34.87 19.18 11.44
CA ILE A 322 34.71 18.22 10.34
C ILE A 322 34.46 16.81 10.88
N LEU A 323 35.17 16.40 11.93
CA LEU A 323 35.03 15.08 12.53
C LEU A 323 33.66 14.89 13.21
N GLU A 324 33.12 15.95 13.79
CA GLU A 324 31.79 15.96 14.41
C GLU A 324 30.66 16.13 13.37
N PHE A 325 31.00 16.47 12.12
CA PHE A 325 30.00 16.68 11.08
C PHE A 325 29.36 15.35 10.63
N ASP A 326 28.11 15.15 11.04
CA ASP A 326 27.28 14.07 10.52
C ASP A 326 26.95 14.31 9.04
N ARG A 327 27.66 13.57 8.18
CA ARG A 327 27.55 13.63 6.72
C ARG A 327 26.22 13.10 6.20
N ASP A 328 25.57 12.20 6.93
CA ASP A 328 24.35 11.51 6.50
C ASP A 328 23.07 12.24 6.88
N LYS A 329 23.16 13.13 7.88
CA LYS A 329 22.04 14.00 8.25
C LYS A 329 21.59 14.87 7.07
N PRO A 330 20.30 14.82 6.69
CA PRO A 330 19.73 15.76 5.73
C PRO A 330 19.91 17.20 6.21
N ARG A 331 20.56 18.03 5.39
CA ARG A 331 20.90 19.42 5.68
C ARG A 331 20.82 20.24 4.40
N PRO A 332 20.38 21.51 4.48
CA PRO A 332 20.40 22.41 3.34
C PRO A 332 21.77 22.52 2.69
N PHE A 333 21.79 22.58 1.36
CA PHE A 333 22.98 22.87 0.56
C PHE A 333 22.56 23.37 -0.81
N CYS A 334 23.47 24.03 -1.54
CA CYS A 334 23.22 24.51 -2.90
C CYS A 334 23.79 23.53 -3.95
N LEU A 335 23.01 23.18 -4.98
CA LEU A 335 23.49 22.31 -6.07
C LEU A 335 24.61 22.96 -6.89
N ASP A 336 24.67 24.28 -6.95
CA ASP A 336 25.78 24.97 -7.63
C ASP A 336 27.10 24.74 -6.91
N GLU A 337 27.07 24.63 -5.57
CA GLU A 337 28.25 24.30 -4.78
C GLU A 337 28.66 22.84 -4.99
N PHE A 338 27.69 21.93 -4.97
CA PHE A 338 27.89 20.53 -5.32
C PHE A 338 28.52 20.38 -6.72
N GLU A 339 27.98 21.07 -7.74
CA GLU A 339 28.50 21.04 -9.10
C GLU A 339 29.93 21.60 -9.16
N SER A 340 30.21 22.68 -8.43
CA SER A 340 31.54 23.30 -8.38
C SER A 340 32.57 22.36 -7.78
N HIS A 341 32.24 21.65 -6.69
CA HIS A 341 33.13 20.65 -6.11
C HIS A 341 33.40 19.49 -7.09
N VAL A 342 32.37 18.98 -7.77
CA VAL A 342 32.54 17.91 -8.77
C VAL A 342 33.42 18.39 -9.94
N ARG A 343 33.20 19.61 -10.43
CA ARG A 343 33.87 20.14 -11.62
C ARG A 343 35.31 20.58 -11.33
N TYR A 344 35.51 21.36 -10.28
CA TYR A 344 36.77 22.04 -10.01
C TYR A 344 37.66 21.23 -9.08
N ILE A 345 37.13 20.59 -8.03
CA ILE A 345 37.97 19.78 -7.12
C ILE A 345 38.20 18.38 -7.70
N GLN A 346 37.13 17.63 -7.99
CA GLN A 346 37.27 16.24 -8.46
C GLN A 346 37.69 16.14 -9.93
N GLY A 347 37.44 17.17 -10.74
CA GLY A 347 37.86 17.28 -12.15
C GLY A 347 39.13 18.11 -12.37
N GLY A 348 39.74 18.61 -11.30
CA GLY A 348 40.97 19.40 -11.32
C GLY A 348 42.23 18.57 -11.15
N ARG A 349 43.37 19.15 -11.53
CA ARG A 349 44.72 18.65 -11.23
C ARG A 349 45.67 19.82 -10.97
N ILE A 350 46.80 19.52 -10.35
CA ILE A 350 47.87 20.49 -10.13
C ILE A 350 48.89 20.40 -11.27
N ASN A 351 49.24 21.55 -11.82
CA ASN A 351 50.40 21.68 -12.69
C ASN A 351 51.21 22.93 -12.28
N ARG A 352 52.39 22.72 -11.69
CA ARG A 352 53.31 23.81 -11.26
C ARG A 352 52.60 24.91 -10.43
N ASN A 353 51.88 24.49 -9.39
CA ASN A 353 51.08 25.33 -8.47
C ASN A 353 49.86 26.03 -9.08
N ASN A 354 49.52 25.75 -10.34
CA ASN A 354 48.26 26.19 -10.92
C ASN A 354 47.21 25.07 -10.87
N HIS A 355 46.01 25.45 -10.45
CA HIS A 355 44.82 24.61 -10.51
C HIS A 355 44.25 24.62 -11.92
N GLU A 356 44.41 23.52 -12.65
CA GLU A 356 43.90 23.37 -14.03
C GLU A 356 43.02 22.13 -14.17
N SER A 357 42.22 22.07 -15.22
CA SER A 357 41.44 20.86 -15.54
C SER A 357 42.36 19.65 -15.73
N MET A 358 41.89 18.46 -15.34
CA MET A 358 42.46 17.20 -15.78
C MET A 358 42.62 17.17 -17.31
N THR A 359 43.57 16.37 -17.81
CA THR A 359 43.68 16.17 -19.27
C THR A 359 42.38 15.61 -19.83
N ASN A 360 42.06 15.93 -21.09
CA ASN A 360 40.85 15.40 -21.73
C ASN A 360 40.75 13.88 -21.65
N SER A 361 41.88 13.16 -21.75
CA SER A 361 41.92 11.70 -21.66
C SER A 361 41.66 11.18 -20.24
N ASP A 362 42.16 11.86 -19.21
CA ASP A 362 41.94 11.45 -17.82
C ASP A 362 40.54 11.82 -17.34
N LEU A 363 40.06 13.01 -17.71
CA LEU A 363 38.70 13.47 -17.42
C LEU A 363 37.66 12.53 -18.05
N ALA A 364 37.86 12.11 -19.30
CA ALA A 364 36.96 11.17 -19.99
C ALA A 364 36.92 9.77 -19.33
N LYS A 365 37.99 9.36 -18.64
CA LYS A 365 38.05 8.09 -17.87
C LYS A 365 37.55 8.24 -16.43
N SER A 366 37.41 9.47 -15.95
CA SER A 366 36.94 9.79 -14.60
C SER A 366 35.40 9.66 -14.50
N PRO A 367 34.85 9.54 -13.28
CA PRO A 367 33.40 9.59 -13.07
C PRO A 367 32.80 11.00 -13.24
N VAL A 368 33.62 12.06 -13.33
CA VAL A 368 33.18 13.46 -13.27
C VAL A 368 32.21 13.84 -14.41
N PRO A 369 32.50 13.57 -15.70
CA PRO A 369 31.57 13.90 -16.78
C PRO A 369 30.20 13.25 -16.62
N SER A 370 30.17 11.98 -16.21
CA SER A 370 28.92 11.24 -16.01
C SER A 370 28.07 11.84 -14.88
N VAL A 371 28.68 12.23 -13.77
CA VAL A 371 27.97 12.89 -12.65
C VAL A 371 27.41 14.26 -13.09
N LEU A 372 28.22 15.07 -13.79
CA LEU A 372 27.80 16.39 -14.29
C LEU A 372 26.68 16.29 -15.32
N ASP A 373 26.75 15.32 -16.24
CA ASP A 373 25.71 15.10 -17.24
C ASP A 373 24.38 14.68 -16.60
N LYS A 374 24.42 13.78 -15.61
CA LYS A 374 23.21 13.39 -14.86
C LYS A 374 22.62 14.56 -14.08
N LEU A 375 23.45 15.35 -13.40
CA LEU A 375 23.01 16.55 -12.71
C LEU A 375 22.34 17.54 -13.68
N LYS A 376 22.93 17.74 -14.86
CA LYS A 376 22.38 18.61 -15.91
C LYS A 376 21.03 18.11 -16.42
N VAL A 377 20.85 16.79 -16.56
CA VAL A 377 19.55 16.19 -16.92
C VAL A 377 18.52 16.45 -15.83
N LEU A 378 18.87 16.20 -14.56
CA LEU A 378 17.97 16.43 -13.41
C LEU A 378 17.51 17.89 -13.31
N ARG A 379 18.43 18.85 -13.47
CA ARG A 379 18.12 20.30 -13.39
C ARG A 379 17.28 20.80 -14.57
N LYS A 380 17.32 20.11 -15.72
CA LYS A 380 16.55 20.48 -16.92
C LYS A 380 15.18 19.81 -17.00
N ASP A 381 14.95 18.75 -16.23
CA ASP A 381 13.66 18.07 -16.21
C ASP A 381 12.64 18.91 -15.45
N THR A 382 11.69 19.52 -16.18
CA THR A 382 10.64 20.36 -15.60
C THR A 382 9.75 19.60 -14.63
N ARG A 383 9.68 18.26 -14.72
CA ARG A 383 8.92 17.43 -13.78
C ARG A 383 9.57 17.35 -12.40
N LEU A 384 10.84 17.76 -12.27
CA LEU A 384 11.60 17.79 -11.02
C LEU A 384 11.80 19.22 -10.48
N SER A 385 11.18 20.24 -11.11
CA SER A 385 11.32 21.65 -10.70
C SER A 385 11.02 21.87 -9.22
N PHE A 386 10.03 21.16 -8.70
CA PHE A 386 9.60 21.21 -7.30
C PHE A 386 10.67 20.82 -6.29
N MET A 387 11.72 20.11 -6.73
CA MET A 387 12.82 19.66 -5.89
C MET A 387 14.11 20.43 -6.13
N MET A 388 14.35 20.93 -7.35
CA MET A 388 15.68 21.32 -7.86
C MET A 388 16.07 22.79 -7.60
N LYS A 389 15.25 23.56 -6.90
CA LYS A 389 15.60 24.93 -6.49
C LYS A 389 16.75 24.87 -5.48
N CYS A 390 17.77 25.72 -5.64
CA CYS A 390 18.90 25.76 -4.71
C CYS A 390 18.48 26.43 -3.40
N TRP A 391 19.06 25.97 -2.29
CA TRP A 391 18.85 26.58 -0.99
C TRP A 391 19.46 27.98 -0.93
N VAL A 392 18.72 28.92 -0.36
CA VAL A 392 19.17 30.28 -0.02
C VAL A 392 18.98 30.48 1.49
N ASP A 393 19.86 31.23 2.14
CA ASP A 393 19.89 31.44 3.60
C ASP A 393 18.59 32.04 4.20
N ASP A 394 17.68 32.55 3.34
CA ASP A 394 16.37 33.12 3.69
C ASP A 394 15.18 32.15 3.46
N ASP A 395 15.43 30.88 3.10
CA ASP A 395 14.40 29.86 2.90
C ASP A 395 13.84 29.35 4.26
N ALA A 396 13.23 30.24 5.05
CA ALA A 396 12.66 29.92 6.36
C ALA A 396 11.30 29.18 6.29
N GLU A 397 10.66 29.09 5.12
CA GLU A 397 9.35 28.46 4.94
C GLU A 397 9.36 27.43 3.81
N ILE A 398 9.75 26.19 4.14
CA ILE A 398 9.34 25.01 3.34
C ILE A 398 7.86 24.78 3.70
N LYS A 399 6.96 25.14 2.78
CA LYS A 399 5.52 24.87 2.91
C LYS A 399 5.18 23.47 2.43
#